data_AF-A0A9X4PEL3-F1
#
_entry.id   AF-A0A9X4PEL3-F1
#
_cell.length_a   1.000
_cell.length_b   1.000
_cell.length_c   1.000
_cell.angle_alpha   90.00
_cell.angle_beta   90.00
_cell.angle_gamma   90.00
#
_symmetry.space_group_name_H-M   'P 1'
#
loop_
_entity.id
_entity.type
_entity.pdbx_description
1 polymer ?
#
loop_
_entity_poly.entity_id
_entity_poly.type
_entity_poly.pdbx_seq_one_letter_code
_entity_poly.pdbx_strand_id
1 'polypeptide(L)'
;MKSTTKKLPGWVHIPLAVFMAISLVQTALGFQDLFGQAFAWAFSIALTILMYGFTVLIGYRRINRLPVIGFLIGYFFISLFSFTGNFNAVYTSYQKEQLFRDELLKHKQQLHDVVNAANKALNSFSPEITEKRNRLESLTEQLVSQITDPARPGLGKRALELIAEIESVLGEKLTEFGTRGSDWNAIAQRYRENIDQIARRKLTSKDYEKIEDVRESIKQKETETIRLIDNVLLTSQSVKDYGFEANLKAVNVVNEIGSTVQEFINDTAIFKFEPVPFESQEIGKIAFSFKSAFVQHTLVGILFTILCLFIDWAVVLSLLVFFGGREKETTKPIYSGHSM
;
A
#
# COMPACT_ATOMS: atom_id res chain seq x y z
N MET A 1 -37.16 -50.65 -30.24
CA MET A 1 -37.51 -49.47 -29.43
C MET A 1 -36.54 -48.34 -29.74
N LYS A 2 -37.00 -47.19 -30.25
CA LYS A 2 -36.15 -45.99 -30.36
C LYS A 2 -35.75 -45.57 -28.95
N SER A 3 -34.45 -45.45 -28.67
CA SER A 3 -34.00 -44.92 -27.38
C SER A 3 -34.48 -43.47 -27.28
N THR A 4 -35.46 -43.21 -26.42
CA THR A 4 -35.89 -41.85 -26.08
C THR A 4 -34.75 -41.19 -25.31
N THR A 5 -34.04 -40.28 -25.97
CA THR A 5 -33.03 -39.44 -25.34
C THR A 5 -33.72 -38.56 -24.30
N LYS A 6 -33.22 -38.62 -23.07
CA LYS A 6 -33.75 -37.80 -21.98
C LYS A 6 -33.18 -36.38 -22.11
N LYS A 7 -34.03 -35.38 -21.90
CA LYS A 7 -33.64 -33.96 -21.88
C LYS A 7 -33.25 -33.53 -20.46
N LEU A 8 -32.43 -32.49 -20.37
CA LEU A 8 -32.09 -31.84 -19.10
C LEU A 8 -33.36 -31.23 -18.48
N PRO A 9 -33.62 -31.42 -17.18
CA PRO A 9 -34.75 -30.79 -16.52
C PRO A 9 -34.64 -29.25 -16.58
N GLY A 10 -35.76 -28.58 -16.88
CA GLY A 10 -35.82 -27.12 -16.99
C GLY A 10 -35.29 -26.37 -15.76
N TRP A 11 -35.48 -26.95 -14.56
CA TRP A 11 -35.05 -26.34 -13.30
C TRP A 11 -33.54 -26.18 -13.17
N VAL A 12 -32.72 -26.96 -13.89
CA VAL A 12 -31.25 -26.85 -13.86
C VAL A 12 -30.77 -25.53 -14.48
N HIS A 13 -31.53 -24.99 -15.44
CA HIS A 13 -31.15 -23.77 -16.14
C HIS A 13 -31.24 -22.52 -15.26
N ILE A 14 -32.07 -22.54 -14.21
CA ILE A 14 -32.24 -21.40 -13.30
C ILE A 14 -30.95 -21.14 -12.50
N PRO A 15 -30.43 -22.08 -11.68
CA PRO A 15 -29.18 -21.86 -10.96
C PRO A 15 -28.00 -21.70 -11.94
N LEU A 16 -28.02 -22.38 -13.09
CA LEU A 16 -27.00 -22.19 -14.13
C LEU A 16 -26.94 -20.74 -14.62
N ALA A 17 -28.08 -20.15 -14.96
CA ALA A 17 -28.13 -18.76 -15.41
C ALA A 17 -27.65 -17.79 -14.32
N VAL A 18 -28.02 -18.02 -13.06
CA VAL A 18 -27.60 -17.18 -11.92
C VAL A 18 -26.08 -17.23 -11.72
N PHE A 19 -25.50 -18.43 -11.58
CA PHE A 19 -24.05 -18.58 -11.38
C PHE A 19 -23.25 -18.07 -12.58
N MET A 20 -23.73 -18.32 -13.81
CA MET A 20 -23.10 -17.82 -15.02
C MET A 20 -23.17 -16.29 -15.13
N ALA A 21 -24.27 -15.66 -14.71
CA ALA A 21 -24.36 -14.20 -14.71
C ALA A 21 -23.39 -13.56 -13.71
N ILE A 22 -23.27 -14.13 -12.50
CA ILE A 22 -22.30 -13.69 -11.50
C ILE A 22 -20.88 -13.84 -12.05
N SER A 23 -20.56 -15.02 -12.58
CA SER A 23 -19.26 -15.35 -13.15
C SER A 23 -18.91 -14.45 -14.34
N LEU A 24 -19.89 -14.14 -15.21
CA LEU A 24 -19.70 -13.22 -16.34
C LEU A 24 -19.27 -11.83 -15.87
N VAL A 25 -19.98 -11.26 -14.90
CA VAL A 25 -19.66 -9.91 -14.39
C VAL A 25 -18.29 -9.91 -13.70
N GLN A 26 -18.06 -10.88 -12.82
CA GLN A 26 -16.81 -10.96 -12.05
C GLN A 26 -15.60 -11.24 -12.95
N THR A 27 -15.72 -12.15 -13.92
CA THR A 27 -14.66 -12.41 -14.91
C THR A 27 -14.37 -11.19 -15.75
N ALA A 28 -15.41 -10.45 -16.20
CA ALA A 28 -15.20 -9.22 -16.96
C ALA A 28 -14.41 -8.20 -16.13
N LEU A 29 -14.84 -7.92 -14.90
CA LEU A 29 -14.15 -7.00 -13.98
C LEU A 29 -12.71 -7.46 -13.70
N GLY A 30 -12.50 -8.76 -13.50
CA GLY A 30 -11.18 -9.32 -13.19
C GLY A 30 -10.18 -9.28 -14.34
N PHE A 31 -10.61 -9.02 -15.58
CA PHE A 31 -9.70 -8.88 -16.73
C PHE A 31 -9.64 -7.44 -17.27
N GLN A 32 -10.32 -6.47 -16.65
CA GLN A 32 -10.37 -5.09 -17.14
C GLN A 32 -8.99 -4.45 -17.28
N ASP A 33 -8.12 -4.60 -16.29
CA ASP A 33 -6.77 -4.00 -16.34
C ASP A 33 -5.85 -4.69 -17.35
N LEU A 34 -6.12 -5.95 -17.70
CA LEU A 34 -5.28 -6.72 -18.64
C LEU A 34 -5.66 -6.45 -20.10
N PHE A 35 -6.96 -6.41 -20.41
CA PHE A 35 -7.45 -6.33 -21.79
C PHE A 35 -8.15 -5.01 -22.13
N GLY A 36 -8.40 -4.16 -21.14
CA GLY A 36 -9.32 -3.03 -21.28
C GLY A 36 -10.78 -3.46 -21.23
N GLN A 37 -11.67 -2.50 -20.94
CA GLN A 37 -13.08 -2.78 -20.66
C GLN A 37 -13.78 -3.56 -21.78
N ALA A 38 -13.69 -3.11 -23.03
CA ALA A 38 -14.42 -3.72 -24.15
C ALA A 38 -14.02 -5.18 -24.39
N PHE A 39 -12.72 -5.47 -24.43
CA PHE A 39 -12.22 -6.83 -24.65
C PHE A 39 -12.46 -7.73 -23.45
N ALA A 40 -12.34 -7.24 -22.21
CA ALA A 40 -12.61 -8.02 -21.02
C ALA A 40 -14.07 -8.52 -20.96
N TRP A 41 -15.04 -7.66 -21.32
CA TRP A 41 -16.44 -8.04 -21.41
C TRP A 41 -16.69 -9.05 -22.54
N ALA A 42 -16.13 -8.83 -23.74
CA ALA A 42 -16.27 -9.76 -24.86
C ALA A 42 -15.68 -11.15 -24.53
N PHE A 43 -14.51 -11.17 -23.91
CA PHE A 43 -13.84 -12.39 -23.45
C PHE A 43 -14.69 -13.13 -22.40
N SER A 44 -15.21 -12.41 -21.40
CA SER A 44 -16.08 -12.99 -20.38
C SER A 44 -17.38 -13.57 -20.95
N ILE A 45 -18.02 -12.89 -21.90
CA ILE A 45 -19.20 -13.39 -22.61
C ILE A 45 -18.87 -14.70 -23.34
N ALA A 46 -17.74 -14.74 -24.07
CA ALA A 46 -17.30 -15.94 -24.78
C ALA A 46 -17.06 -17.13 -23.83
N LEU A 47 -16.37 -16.90 -22.71
CA LEU A 47 -16.17 -17.92 -21.67
C LEU A 47 -17.49 -18.41 -21.09
N THR A 48 -18.41 -17.49 -20.78
CA THR A 48 -19.72 -17.82 -20.22
C THR A 48 -20.56 -18.67 -21.17
N ILE A 49 -20.58 -18.35 -22.46
CA ILE A 49 -21.28 -19.14 -23.50
C ILE A 49 -20.68 -20.54 -23.58
N LEU A 50 -19.35 -20.65 -23.57
CA LEU A 50 -18.67 -21.95 -23.58
C LEU A 50 -19.00 -22.75 -22.32
N MET A 51 -18.86 -22.17 -21.12
CA MET A 51 -19.15 -22.85 -19.86
C MET A 51 -20.62 -23.29 -19.76
N TYR A 52 -21.56 -22.45 -20.22
CA TYR A 52 -22.97 -22.82 -20.32
C TYR A 52 -23.17 -24.01 -21.25
N GLY A 53 -22.59 -23.95 -22.47
CA GLY A 53 -22.68 -25.02 -23.46
C GLY A 53 -22.11 -26.35 -22.95
N PHE A 54 -20.92 -26.32 -22.35
CA PHE A 54 -20.31 -27.50 -21.73
C PHE A 54 -21.16 -28.05 -20.59
N THR A 55 -21.73 -27.19 -19.72
CA THR A 55 -22.60 -27.64 -18.63
C THR A 55 -23.84 -28.36 -19.15
N VAL A 56 -24.48 -27.83 -20.20
CA VAL A 56 -25.64 -28.47 -20.85
C VAL A 56 -25.24 -29.80 -21.50
N LEU A 57 -24.08 -29.87 -22.17
CA LEU A 57 -23.57 -31.11 -22.77
C LEU A 57 -23.26 -32.17 -21.72
N ILE A 58 -22.61 -31.79 -20.62
CA ILE A 58 -22.33 -32.66 -19.47
C ILE A 58 -23.65 -33.18 -18.90
N GLY A 59 -24.62 -32.30 -18.63
CA GLY A 59 -25.92 -32.68 -18.11
C GLY A 59 -26.68 -33.64 -19.02
N TYR A 60 -26.73 -33.34 -20.33
CA TYR A 60 -27.34 -34.22 -21.32
C TYR A 60 -26.69 -35.60 -21.34
N ARG A 61 -25.35 -35.67 -21.42
CA ARG A 61 -24.63 -36.94 -21.45
C ARG A 61 -24.80 -37.72 -20.16
N ARG A 62 -24.81 -37.02 -19.01
CA ARG A 62 -24.97 -37.65 -17.70
C ARG A 62 -26.34 -38.32 -17.55
N ILE A 63 -27.41 -37.62 -17.91
CA ILE A 63 -28.77 -38.18 -17.86
C ILE A 63 -28.92 -39.39 -18.80
N ASN A 64 -28.22 -39.38 -19.94
CA ASN A 64 -28.22 -40.48 -20.90
C ASN A 64 -27.15 -41.56 -20.60
N ARG A 65 -26.46 -41.50 -19.45
CA ARG A 65 -25.42 -42.46 -19.00
C ARG A 65 -24.25 -42.63 -19.98
N LEU A 66 -23.91 -41.55 -20.68
CA LEU A 66 -22.78 -41.47 -21.60
C LEU A 66 -21.54 -40.92 -20.87
N PRO A 67 -20.32 -41.23 -21.34
CA PRO A 67 -19.10 -40.75 -20.72
C PRO A 67 -19.00 -39.23 -20.81
N VAL A 68 -18.64 -38.58 -19.69
CA VAL A 68 -18.55 -37.11 -19.55
C VAL A 68 -17.12 -36.59 -19.39
N ILE A 69 -16.12 -37.47 -19.21
CA ILE A 69 -14.77 -37.08 -18.81
C ILE A 69 -14.10 -36.07 -19.75
N GLY A 70 -14.23 -36.25 -21.07
CA GLY A 70 -13.66 -35.31 -22.05
C GLY A 70 -14.29 -33.91 -21.96
N PHE A 71 -15.59 -33.84 -21.69
CA PHE A 71 -16.29 -32.56 -21.50
C PHE A 71 -15.94 -31.93 -20.15
N LEU A 72 -15.70 -32.72 -19.10
CA LEU A 72 -15.23 -32.22 -17.81
C LEU A 72 -13.82 -31.63 -17.90
N ILE A 73 -12.91 -32.26 -18.65
CA ILE A 73 -11.57 -31.73 -18.89
C ILE A 73 -11.65 -30.41 -19.67
N GLY A 74 -12.44 -30.36 -20.75
CA GLY A 74 -12.64 -29.12 -21.51
C GLY A 74 -13.25 -28.01 -20.66
N TYR A 75 -14.27 -28.34 -19.88
CA TYR A 75 -14.88 -27.42 -18.93
C TYR A 75 -13.87 -26.92 -17.89
N PHE A 76 -13.00 -27.80 -17.37
CA PHE A 76 -11.98 -27.42 -16.40
C PHE A 76 -11.03 -26.37 -16.94
N PHE A 77 -10.48 -26.55 -18.13
CA PHE A 77 -9.59 -25.56 -18.74
C PHE A 77 -10.26 -24.21 -18.95
N ILE A 78 -11.52 -24.19 -19.40
CA ILE A 78 -12.28 -22.94 -19.56
C ILE A 78 -12.55 -22.31 -18.20
N SER A 79 -12.92 -23.11 -17.20
CA SER A 79 -13.18 -22.65 -15.84
C SER A 79 -11.95 -22.06 -15.16
N LEU A 80 -10.72 -22.41 -15.55
CA LEU A 80 -9.51 -21.78 -14.99
C LEU A 80 -9.43 -20.29 -15.35
N PHE A 81 -9.85 -19.90 -16.56
CA PHE A 81 -9.88 -18.49 -16.96
C PHE A 81 -10.98 -17.74 -16.21
N SER A 82 -12.17 -18.34 -16.13
CA SER A 82 -13.29 -17.82 -15.31
C SER A 82 -12.87 -17.62 -13.86
N PHE A 83 -12.31 -18.66 -13.24
CA PHE A 83 -11.77 -18.66 -11.89
C PHE A 83 -10.76 -17.52 -11.68
N THR A 84 -9.82 -17.35 -12.61
CA THR A 84 -8.79 -16.30 -12.50
C THR A 84 -9.40 -14.91 -12.48
N GLY A 85 -10.37 -14.64 -13.36
CA GLY A 85 -11.09 -13.36 -13.39
C GLY A 85 -11.95 -13.17 -12.14
N ASN A 86 -12.74 -14.17 -11.78
CA ASN A 86 -13.59 -14.15 -10.58
C ASN A 86 -12.76 -13.89 -9.32
N PHE A 87 -11.68 -14.63 -9.16
CA PHE A 87 -10.77 -14.47 -8.03
C PHE A 87 -10.18 -13.08 -7.98
N ASN A 88 -9.66 -12.58 -9.10
CA ASN A 88 -9.06 -11.24 -9.16
C ASN A 88 -10.07 -10.15 -8.78
N ALA A 89 -11.28 -10.20 -9.31
CA ALA A 89 -12.32 -9.21 -9.01
C ALA A 89 -12.79 -9.27 -7.55
N VAL A 90 -13.11 -10.47 -7.06
CA VAL A 90 -13.61 -10.66 -5.68
C VAL A 90 -12.52 -10.31 -4.67
N TYR A 91 -11.30 -10.85 -4.84
CA TYR A 91 -10.18 -10.58 -3.94
C TYR A 91 -9.91 -9.08 -3.87
N THR A 92 -9.73 -8.43 -5.02
CA THR A 92 -9.43 -6.99 -5.07
C THR A 92 -10.53 -6.16 -4.44
N SER A 93 -11.80 -6.44 -4.75
CA SER A 93 -12.92 -5.67 -4.21
C SER A 93 -13.03 -5.77 -2.69
N TYR A 94 -12.85 -6.97 -2.13
CA TYR A 94 -12.94 -7.20 -0.69
C TYR A 94 -11.70 -6.73 0.07
N GLN A 95 -10.51 -6.87 -0.51
CA GLN A 95 -9.25 -6.53 0.16
C GLN A 95 -8.76 -5.11 -0.11
N LYS A 96 -9.42 -4.34 -0.98
CA LYS A 96 -8.99 -2.98 -1.36
C LYS A 96 -8.64 -2.10 -0.16
N GLU A 97 -9.51 -2.09 0.86
CA GLU A 97 -9.27 -1.32 2.09
C GLU A 97 -8.02 -1.79 2.82
N GLN A 98 -7.91 -3.09 3.06
CA GLN A 98 -6.80 -3.68 3.80
C GLN A 98 -5.48 -3.45 3.06
N LEU A 99 -5.47 -3.64 1.74
CA LEU A 99 -4.31 -3.40 0.88
C LEU A 99 -3.85 -1.94 0.96
N PHE A 100 -4.78 -0.98 0.86
CA PHE A 100 -4.45 0.43 1.01
C PHE A 100 -3.93 0.76 2.41
N ARG A 101 -4.55 0.21 3.45
CA ARG A 101 -4.13 0.41 4.85
C ARG A 101 -2.73 -0.13 5.09
N ASP A 102 -2.44 -1.34 4.64
CA ASP A 102 -1.15 -1.99 4.83
C ASP A 102 -0.04 -1.22 4.10
N GLU A 103 -0.31 -0.75 2.89
CA GLU A 103 0.61 0.09 2.14
C GLU A 103 0.80 1.49 2.76
N LEU A 104 -0.24 2.11 3.31
CA LEU A 104 -0.13 3.38 4.03
C LEU A 104 0.75 3.26 5.26
N LEU A 105 0.58 2.18 6.04
CA LEU A 105 1.39 1.91 7.22
C LEU A 105 2.85 1.64 6.84
N LYS A 106 3.07 0.90 5.74
CA LYS A 106 4.40 0.68 5.18
C LYS A 106 5.07 2.00 4.77
N HIS A 107 4.38 2.85 4.02
CA HIS A 107 4.91 4.15 3.61
C HIS A 107 5.15 5.10 4.78
N LYS A 108 4.30 5.05 5.82
CA LYS A 108 4.53 5.80 7.06
C LYS A 108 5.85 5.40 7.71
N GLN A 109 6.15 4.10 7.78
CA GLN A 109 7.42 3.62 8.31
C GLN A 109 8.59 4.04 7.42
N GLN A 110 8.47 3.87 6.10
CA GLN A 110 9.54 4.24 5.16
C GLN A 110 9.83 5.74 5.17
N LEU A 111 8.81 6.58 5.39
CA LEU A 111 8.96 8.02 5.57
C LEU A 111 9.81 8.33 6.81
N HIS A 112 9.50 7.73 7.96
CA HIS A 112 10.31 7.89 9.16
C HIS A 112 11.75 7.42 8.95
N ASP A 113 11.95 6.28 8.28
CA ASP A 113 13.27 5.72 8.02
C ASP A 113 14.10 6.65 7.12
N VAL A 114 13.52 7.17 6.04
CA VAL A 114 14.17 8.13 5.13
C VAL A 114 14.48 9.44 5.84
N VAL A 115 13.57 9.97 6.65
CA VAL A 115 13.80 11.21 7.41
C VAL A 115 14.95 11.02 8.40
N ASN A 116 14.97 9.91 9.13
CA ASN A 116 16.03 9.60 10.08
C ASN A 116 17.39 9.43 9.39
N ALA A 117 17.43 8.72 8.27
CA ALA A 117 18.63 8.54 7.47
C ALA A 117 19.13 9.88 6.91
N ALA A 118 18.21 10.72 6.39
CA ALA A 118 18.52 12.04 5.90
C ALA A 118 19.11 12.95 6.99
N ASN A 119 18.47 13.01 8.16
CA ASN A 119 18.96 13.80 9.29
C ASN A 119 20.36 13.36 9.73
N LYS A 120 20.60 12.04 9.80
CA LYS A 120 21.92 11.50 10.13
C LYS A 120 22.98 11.90 9.10
N ALA A 121 22.62 11.87 7.82
CA ALA A 121 23.53 12.20 6.73
C ALA A 121 23.84 13.71 6.69
N LEU A 122 22.83 14.56 6.88
CA LEU A 122 22.98 16.02 7.01
C LEU A 122 23.87 16.40 8.21
N ASN A 123 23.70 15.73 9.36
CA ASN A 123 24.56 15.92 10.53
C ASN A 123 26.03 15.52 10.26
N SER A 124 26.24 14.50 9.44
CA SER A 124 27.57 13.99 9.08
C SER A 124 28.27 14.86 8.03
N PHE A 125 27.52 15.72 7.31
CA PHE A 125 28.04 16.61 6.28
C PHE A 125 28.84 17.79 6.86
N SER A 126 28.55 18.23 8.09
CA SER A 126 29.31 19.29 8.79
C SER A 126 29.49 18.99 10.28
N PRO A 127 30.29 17.96 10.63
CA PRO A 127 30.33 17.42 11.99
C PRO A 127 30.79 18.45 13.03
N GLU A 128 31.77 19.29 12.70
CA GLU A 128 32.30 20.30 13.64
C GLU A 128 31.30 21.44 13.93
N ILE A 129 30.55 21.88 12.92
CA ILE A 129 29.53 22.92 13.09
C ILE A 129 28.33 22.35 13.85
N THR A 130 27.93 21.11 13.52
CA THR A 130 26.83 20.40 14.14
C THR A 130 27.09 20.13 15.62
N GLU A 131 28.29 19.69 16.00
CA GLU A 131 28.66 19.46 17.40
C GLU A 131 28.63 20.76 18.22
N LYS A 132 29.19 21.84 17.68
CA LYS A 132 29.18 23.17 18.33
C LYS A 132 27.75 23.69 18.52
N ARG A 133 26.86 23.50 17.54
CA ARG A 133 25.43 23.86 17.61
C ARG A 133 24.65 23.04 18.62
N ASN A 134 24.78 21.70 18.60
CA ASN A 134 24.09 20.84 19.58
C ASN A 134 24.50 21.17 21.01
N ARG A 135 25.80 21.43 21.22
CA ARG A 135 26.31 21.90 22.49
C ARG A 135 25.73 23.26 22.87
N LEU A 136 25.65 24.19 21.92
CA LEU A 136 25.09 25.51 22.13
C LEU A 136 23.59 25.46 22.47
N GLU A 137 22.82 24.64 21.78
CA GLU A 137 21.38 24.47 22.02
C GLU A 137 21.13 23.91 23.42
N SER A 138 21.85 22.86 23.81
CA SER A 138 21.78 22.30 25.17
C SER A 138 22.15 23.32 26.25
N LEU A 139 23.23 24.10 26.04
CA LEU A 139 23.62 25.15 26.99
C LEU A 139 22.58 26.28 27.05
N THR A 140 21.95 26.60 25.92
CA THR A 140 20.90 27.63 25.83
C THR A 140 19.65 27.20 26.58
N GLU A 141 19.20 25.95 26.42
CA GLU A 141 18.07 25.40 27.17
C GLU A 141 18.34 25.38 28.67
N GLN A 142 19.55 24.96 29.07
CA GLN A 142 19.99 25.02 30.46
C GLN A 142 19.99 26.46 30.99
N LEU A 143 20.49 27.43 30.22
CA LEU A 143 20.51 28.83 30.61
C LEU A 143 19.10 29.37 30.82
N VAL A 144 18.19 29.13 29.87
CA VAL A 144 16.79 29.55 29.98
C VAL A 144 16.17 28.93 31.24
N SER A 145 16.34 27.62 31.43
CA SER A 145 15.79 26.93 32.60
C SER A 145 16.31 27.48 33.93
N GLN A 146 17.58 27.91 33.98
CA GLN A 146 18.17 28.51 35.18
C GLN A 146 17.65 29.95 35.41
N ILE A 147 17.47 30.74 34.35
CA ILE A 147 16.95 32.10 34.46
C ILE A 147 15.48 32.09 34.90
N THR A 148 14.68 31.15 34.39
CA THR A 148 13.24 31.07 34.64
C THR A 148 12.87 30.11 35.78
N ASP A 149 13.83 29.66 36.59
CA ASP A 149 13.57 28.79 37.75
C ASP A 149 12.53 29.45 38.68
N PRO A 150 11.34 28.85 38.90
CA PRO A 150 10.29 29.43 39.72
C PRO A 150 10.71 29.69 41.17
N ALA A 151 11.65 28.92 41.71
CA ALA A 151 12.11 29.04 43.09
C ALA A 151 13.15 30.14 43.27
N ARG A 152 13.96 30.42 42.22
CA ARG A 152 15.08 31.37 42.26
C ARG A 152 15.28 32.03 40.89
N PRO A 153 14.31 32.83 40.42
CA PRO A 153 14.40 33.42 39.09
C PRO A 153 15.48 34.50 39.06
N GLY A 154 16.32 34.48 38.03
CA GLY A 154 17.38 35.46 37.85
C GLY A 154 18.70 34.92 37.30
N LEU A 155 19.65 35.84 37.11
CA LEU A 155 21.01 35.53 36.66
C LEU A 155 21.90 35.15 37.85
N GLY A 156 21.65 33.98 38.44
CA GLY A 156 22.50 33.42 39.49
C GLY A 156 23.87 32.98 38.98
N LYS A 157 24.76 32.54 39.89
CA LYS A 157 26.13 32.09 39.57
C LYS A 157 26.16 31.04 38.45
N ARG A 158 25.24 30.08 38.46
CA ARG A 158 25.15 29.03 37.43
C ARG A 158 24.74 29.58 36.05
N ALA A 159 23.84 30.55 36.01
CA ALA A 159 23.46 31.19 34.74
C ALA A 159 24.63 31.99 34.16
N LEU A 160 25.43 32.66 34.99
CA LEU A 160 26.65 33.36 34.56
C LEU A 160 27.73 32.39 34.04
N GLU A 161 27.90 31.24 34.68
CA GLU A 161 28.77 30.16 34.19
C GLU A 161 28.30 29.65 32.82
N LEU A 162 27.00 29.39 32.65
CA LEU A 162 26.43 28.97 31.37
C LEU A 162 26.60 30.03 30.28
N ILE A 163 26.44 31.32 30.61
CA ILE A 163 26.75 32.43 29.68
C ILE A 163 28.22 32.36 29.25
N ALA A 164 29.17 32.22 30.17
CA ALA A 164 30.59 32.14 29.83
C ALA A 164 30.93 30.90 28.98
N GLU A 165 30.29 29.76 29.26
CA GLU A 165 30.42 28.54 28.44
C GLU A 165 29.86 28.75 27.02
N ILE A 166 28.71 29.42 26.90
CA ILE A 166 28.11 29.79 25.61
C ILE A 166 29.01 30.76 24.83
N GLU A 167 29.53 31.80 25.48
CA GLU A 167 30.48 32.75 24.89
C GLU A 167 31.75 32.06 24.40
N SER A 168 32.24 31.05 25.14
CA SER A 168 33.40 30.25 24.72
C SER A 168 33.11 29.39 23.48
N VAL A 169 31.89 28.87 23.33
CA VAL A 169 31.49 28.09 22.14
C VAL A 169 31.29 29.01 20.93
N LEU A 170 30.76 30.21 21.14
CA LEU A 170 30.51 31.21 20.10
C LEU A 170 31.75 32.02 19.70
N GLY A 171 32.75 32.11 20.59
CA GLY A 171 33.91 32.99 20.43
C GLY A 171 33.55 34.49 20.46
N GLU A 172 32.40 34.84 21.06
CA GLU A 172 31.88 36.20 21.14
C GLU A 172 31.05 36.38 22.41
N LYS A 173 31.10 37.58 22.99
CA LYS A 173 30.32 37.93 24.20
C LYS A 173 28.84 38.11 23.89
N LEU A 174 27.99 37.64 24.79
CA LEU A 174 26.54 37.87 24.71
C LEU A 174 26.21 39.31 25.09
N THR A 175 25.07 39.79 24.60
CA THR A 175 24.54 41.10 25.02
C THR A 175 24.08 41.04 26.47
N GLU A 176 24.62 41.93 27.31
CA GLU A 176 24.17 42.08 28.69
C GLU A 176 22.81 42.77 28.73
N PHE A 177 21.77 42.03 29.13
CA PHE A 177 20.44 42.59 29.31
C PHE A 177 20.27 43.14 30.73
N GLY A 178 19.79 44.38 30.85
CA GLY A 178 19.54 45.02 32.15
C GLY A 178 18.49 44.26 32.98
N THR A 179 18.77 44.11 34.28
CA THR A 179 18.04 43.24 35.23
C THR A 179 17.15 43.97 36.25
N ARG A 180 17.03 45.30 36.15
CA ARG A 180 16.23 46.10 37.09
C ARG A 180 14.73 45.94 36.83
N GLY A 181 14.01 45.34 37.79
CA GLY A 181 12.55 45.21 37.78
C GLY A 181 12.00 44.24 36.72
N SER A 182 12.81 43.28 36.30
CA SER A 182 12.62 42.60 35.01
C SER A 182 11.79 41.32 35.08
N ASP A 183 11.00 41.10 34.03
CA ASP A 183 10.39 39.82 33.70
C ASP A 183 11.48 38.84 33.25
N TRP A 184 11.76 37.84 34.08
CA TRP A 184 12.82 36.86 33.84
C TRP A 184 12.52 35.94 32.64
N ASN A 185 11.26 35.73 32.29
CA ASN A 185 10.91 34.99 31.07
C ASN A 185 11.27 35.81 29.83
N ALA A 186 10.98 37.11 29.84
CA ALA A 186 11.37 38.01 28.76
C ALA A 186 12.90 38.13 28.63
N ILE A 187 13.65 38.14 29.75
CA ILE A 187 15.11 38.12 29.74
C ILE A 187 15.64 36.80 29.16
N ALA A 188 15.13 35.65 29.61
CA ALA A 188 15.55 34.35 29.10
C ALA A 188 15.31 34.23 27.58
N GLN A 189 14.17 34.76 27.10
CA GLN A 189 13.85 34.80 25.69
C GLN A 189 14.80 35.72 24.90
N ARG A 190 15.16 36.89 25.43
CA ARG A 190 16.16 37.77 24.80
C ARG A 190 17.55 37.15 24.73
N TYR A 191 17.96 36.42 25.76
CA TYR A 191 19.21 35.63 25.70
C TYR A 191 19.13 34.55 24.63
N ARG A 192 18.04 33.79 24.56
CA ARG A 192 17.83 32.78 23.52
C ARG A 192 17.92 33.39 22.11
N GLU A 193 17.26 34.52 21.87
CA GLU A 193 17.28 35.23 20.58
C GLU A 193 18.67 35.78 20.24
N ASN A 194 19.39 36.31 21.23
CA ASN A 194 20.75 36.82 21.04
C ASN A 194 21.74 35.69 20.72
N ILE A 195 21.65 34.57 21.44
CA ILE A 195 22.45 33.38 21.18
C ILE A 195 22.16 32.83 19.78
N ASP A 196 20.88 32.73 19.39
CA ASP A 196 20.50 32.28 18.05
C ASP A 196 21.04 33.22 16.95
N GLN A 197 20.96 34.55 17.14
CA GLN A 197 21.54 35.51 16.19
C GLN A 197 23.06 35.36 16.04
N ILE A 198 23.79 35.24 17.15
CA ILE A 198 25.25 35.12 17.12
C ILE A 198 25.63 33.77 16.51
N ALA A 199 24.93 32.69 16.86
CA ALA A 199 25.10 31.36 16.28
C ALA A 199 24.87 31.36 14.76
N ARG A 200 23.81 32.03 14.28
CA ARG A 200 23.53 32.19 12.85
C ARG A 200 24.59 32.99 12.11
N ARG A 201 25.35 33.84 12.78
CA ARG A 201 26.44 34.61 12.17
C ARG A 201 27.79 33.90 12.23
N LYS A 202 28.05 33.15 13.30
CA LYS A 202 29.37 32.57 13.63
C LYS A 202 29.48 31.07 13.34
N LEU A 203 28.37 30.36 13.46
CA LEU A 203 28.24 28.92 13.23
C LEU A 203 27.37 28.69 11.97
N THR A 204 27.70 29.40 10.90
CA THR A 204 27.12 29.22 9.57
C THR A 204 28.23 29.18 8.53
N SER A 205 28.15 28.18 7.66
CA SER A 205 28.72 28.23 6.31
C SER A 205 27.56 28.37 5.32
N LYS A 206 27.85 28.77 4.07
CA LYS A 206 26.86 28.76 2.98
C LYS A 206 26.19 27.39 2.80
N ASP A 207 26.85 26.33 3.25
CA ASP A 207 26.34 24.97 3.18
C ASP A 207 25.47 24.60 4.40
N TYR A 208 25.69 25.24 5.56
CA TYR A 208 24.89 25.00 6.77
C TYR A 208 23.49 25.61 6.69
N GLU A 209 23.34 26.86 6.20
CA GLU A 209 22.00 27.44 6.02
C GLU A 209 21.16 26.57 5.07
N LYS A 210 21.78 26.08 3.99
CA LYS A 210 21.13 25.12 3.09
C LYS A 210 20.78 23.79 3.76
N ILE A 211 21.60 23.30 4.69
CA ILE A 211 21.28 22.09 5.48
C ILE A 211 20.00 22.31 6.30
N GLU A 212 19.88 23.46 6.97
CA GLU A 212 18.68 23.76 7.77
C GLU A 212 17.45 23.98 6.89
N ASP A 213 17.58 24.66 5.75
CA ASP A 213 16.48 24.81 4.79
C ASP A 213 15.97 23.44 4.30
N VAL A 214 16.90 22.51 4.00
CA VAL A 214 16.56 21.13 3.64
C VAL A 214 15.89 20.41 4.81
N ARG A 215 16.42 20.55 6.03
CA ARG A 215 15.87 19.90 7.23
C ARG A 215 14.46 20.40 7.56
N GLU A 216 14.23 21.70 7.49
CA GLU A 216 12.92 22.31 7.75
C GLU A 216 11.90 21.84 6.70
N SER A 217 12.28 21.82 5.42
CA SER A 217 11.47 21.26 4.34
C SER A 217 11.11 19.79 4.57
N ILE A 218 12.08 18.96 4.98
CA ILE A 218 11.86 17.54 5.31
C ILE A 218 10.86 17.41 6.46
N LYS A 219 11.05 18.16 7.55
CA LYS A 219 10.19 18.11 8.74
C LYS A 219 8.76 18.53 8.43
N GLN A 220 8.58 19.57 7.61
CA GLN A 220 7.26 20.01 7.17
C GLN A 220 6.57 18.91 6.37
N LYS A 221 7.26 18.35 5.36
CA LYS A 221 6.73 17.28 4.51
C LYS A 221 6.40 16.02 5.32
N GLU A 222 7.26 15.64 6.26
CA GLU A 222 7.00 14.52 7.18
C GLU A 222 5.72 14.76 7.98
N THR A 223 5.62 15.92 8.63
CA THR A 223 4.46 16.26 9.49
C THR A 223 3.15 16.29 8.70
N GLU A 224 3.15 16.93 7.53
CA GLU A 224 1.97 17.01 6.66
C GLU A 224 1.55 15.62 6.15
N THR A 225 2.52 14.80 5.77
CA THR A 225 2.25 13.46 5.22
C THR A 225 1.77 12.49 6.30
N ILE A 226 2.37 12.53 7.49
CA ILE A 226 1.92 11.72 8.64
C ILE A 226 0.49 12.10 9.01
N ARG A 227 0.17 13.40 9.09
CA ARG A 227 -1.19 13.86 9.37
C ARG A 227 -2.18 13.37 8.31
N LEU A 228 -1.80 13.42 7.03
CA LEU A 228 -2.63 12.89 5.95
C LEU A 228 -2.88 11.40 6.12
N ILE A 229 -1.83 10.61 6.35
CA ILE A 229 -1.94 9.15 6.56
C ILE A 229 -2.85 8.86 7.75
N ASP A 230 -2.61 9.52 8.89
CA ASP A 230 -3.38 9.29 10.11
C ASP A 230 -4.86 9.65 9.92
N ASN A 231 -5.16 10.76 9.24
CA ASN A 231 -6.53 11.15 8.91
C ASN A 231 -7.23 10.12 8.01
N VAL A 232 -6.52 9.58 7.01
CA VAL A 232 -7.08 8.56 6.12
C VAL A 232 -7.30 7.23 6.85
N LEU A 233 -6.43 6.88 7.80
CA LEU A 233 -6.53 5.64 8.57
C LEU A 233 -7.63 5.65 9.65
N LEU A 234 -8.29 6.80 9.91
CA LEU A 234 -9.34 6.94 10.93
C LEU A 234 -10.55 6.03 10.70
N THR A 235 -10.97 5.84 9.46
CA THR A 235 -12.19 5.07 9.14
C THR A 235 -11.98 4.14 7.95
N SER A 236 -12.75 3.05 7.88
CA SER A 236 -12.78 2.15 6.72
C SER A 236 -13.15 2.90 5.43
N GLN A 237 -14.12 3.81 5.52
CA GLN A 237 -14.59 4.58 4.38
C GLN A 237 -13.51 5.52 3.84
N SER A 238 -12.83 6.26 4.73
CA SER A 238 -11.74 7.15 4.32
C SER A 238 -10.58 6.40 3.65
N VAL A 239 -10.24 5.20 4.12
CA VAL A 239 -9.23 4.36 3.45
C VAL A 239 -9.67 3.96 2.05
N LYS A 240 -10.94 3.58 1.84
CA LYS A 240 -11.44 3.19 0.51
C LYS A 240 -11.47 4.34 -0.48
N ASP A 241 -11.84 5.53 -0.01
CA ASP A 241 -12.03 6.71 -0.86
C ASP A 241 -10.72 7.43 -1.15
N TYR A 242 -9.85 7.57 -0.13
CA TYR A 242 -8.64 8.39 -0.20
C TYR A 242 -7.33 7.60 -0.10
N GLY A 243 -7.39 6.28 0.16
CA GLY A 243 -6.19 5.45 0.37
C GLY A 243 -5.23 5.44 -0.81
N PHE A 244 -5.76 5.40 -2.04
CA PHE A 244 -4.95 5.46 -3.25
C PHE A 244 -4.16 6.77 -3.37
N GLU A 245 -4.85 7.91 -3.26
CA GLU A 245 -4.22 9.23 -3.37
C GLU A 245 -3.23 9.50 -2.22
N ALA A 246 -3.57 9.05 -1.01
CA ALA A 246 -2.69 9.15 0.14
C ALA A 246 -1.44 8.30 0.00
N ASN A 247 -1.55 7.06 -0.51
CA ASN A 247 -0.39 6.22 -0.81
C ASN A 247 0.50 6.87 -1.88
N LEU A 248 -0.09 7.39 -2.96
CA LEU A 248 0.65 8.06 -4.03
C LEU A 248 1.43 9.27 -3.49
N LYS A 249 0.76 10.11 -2.69
CA LYS A 249 1.39 11.28 -2.08
C LYS A 249 2.50 10.87 -1.10
N ALA A 250 2.29 9.83 -0.29
CA ALA A 250 3.30 9.34 0.63
C ALA A 250 4.56 8.85 -0.12
N VAL A 251 4.40 8.04 -1.16
CA VAL A 251 5.51 7.57 -2.01
C VAL A 251 6.26 8.74 -2.63
N ASN A 252 5.54 9.71 -3.20
CA ASN A 252 6.16 10.88 -3.82
C ASN A 252 7.00 11.67 -2.82
N VAL A 253 6.49 11.88 -1.60
CA VAL A 253 7.23 12.59 -0.54
C VAL A 253 8.45 11.81 -0.09
N VAL A 254 8.34 10.49 0.11
CA VAL A 254 9.49 9.63 0.46
C VAL A 254 10.58 9.73 -0.61
N ASN A 255 10.20 9.61 -1.88
CA ASN A 255 11.13 9.66 -3.01
C ASN A 255 11.73 11.05 -3.21
N GLU A 256 10.95 12.10 -2.99
CA GLU A 256 11.41 13.49 -3.10
C GLU A 256 12.42 13.81 -2.00
N ILE A 257 12.15 13.44 -0.73
CA ILE A 257 13.10 13.63 0.38
C ILE A 257 14.41 12.88 0.09
N GLY A 258 14.32 11.59 -0.24
CA GLY A 258 15.50 10.77 -0.53
C GLY A 258 16.32 11.34 -1.68
N SER A 259 15.68 11.74 -2.78
CA SER A 259 16.38 12.31 -3.95
C SER A 259 17.02 13.66 -3.64
N THR A 260 16.31 14.53 -2.92
CA THR A 260 16.80 15.87 -2.54
C THR A 260 18.04 15.78 -1.67
N VAL A 261 18.04 14.88 -0.68
CA VAL A 261 19.16 14.69 0.23
C VAL A 261 20.34 14.03 -0.48
N GLN A 262 20.09 13.06 -1.35
CA GLN A 262 21.14 12.44 -2.15
C GLN A 262 21.82 13.43 -3.10
N GLU A 263 21.03 14.29 -3.77
CA GLU A 263 21.56 15.35 -4.64
C GLU A 263 22.34 16.39 -3.84
N PHE A 264 21.85 16.76 -2.65
CA PHE A 264 22.51 17.73 -1.78
C PHE A 264 23.86 17.21 -1.25
N ILE A 265 23.90 15.98 -0.77
CA ILE A 265 25.11 15.38 -0.20
C ILE A 265 26.12 15.05 -1.30
N ASN A 266 25.64 14.59 -2.47
CA ASN A 266 26.44 14.24 -3.64
C ASN A 266 27.60 13.26 -3.33
N ASP A 267 27.42 12.42 -2.31
CA ASP A 267 28.34 11.35 -1.92
C ASP A 267 27.55 10.10 -1.51
N THR A 268 27.61 9.10 -2.38
CA THR A 268 26.91 7.81 -2.19
C THR A 268 27.44 6.98 -1.02
N ALA A 269 28.65 7.26 -0.51
CA ALA A 269 29.18 6.60 0.67
C ALA A 269 28.53 7.11 1.96
N ILE A 270 28.06 8.37 1.95
CA ILE A 270 27.40 9.01 3.09
C ILE A 270 25.90 8.76 3.05
N PHE A 271 25.29 8.85 1.86
CA PHE A 271 23.86 8.64 1.69
C PHE A 271 23.54 8.03 0.32
N LYS A 272 22.92 6.86 0.34
CA LYS A 272 22.37 6.20 -0.85
C LYS A 272 20.89 5.95 -0.63
N PHE A 273 20.08 6.48 -1.54
CA PHE A 273 18.64 6.29 -1.56
C PHE A 273 18.22 5.48 -2.78
N GLU A 274 17.29 4.56 -2.57
CA GLU A 274 16.65 3.79 -3.63
C GLU A 274 15.15 4.14 -3.64
N PRO A 275 14.59 4.56 -4.79
CA PRO A 275 13.19 4.94 -4.86
C PRO A 275 12.24 3.83 -4.42
N VAL A 276 11.24 4.19 -3.62
CA VAL A 276 10.18 3.31 -3.16
C VAL A 276 9.12 3.19 -4.25
N PRO A 277 8.67 1.96 -4.59
CA PRO A 277 7.61 1.74 -5.57
C PRO A 277 6.22 2.03 -4.98
N PHE A 278 5.28 2.43 -5.84
CA PHE A 278 3.86 2.56 -5.50
C PHE A 278 3.13 1.26 -5.85
N GLU A 279 2.76 0.46 -4.85
CA GLU A 279 2.16 -0.87 -5.05
C GLU A 279 0.66 -0.79 -5.32
N SER A 280 -0.01 0.26 -4.85
CA SER A 280 -1.45 0.50 -5.05
C SER A 280 -1.85 0.62 -6.52
N GLN A 281 -0.92 0.94 -7.43
CA GLN A 281 -1.18 0.92 -8.89
C GLN A 281 -1.34 -0.49 -9.46
N GLU A 282 -0.86 -1.51 -8.75
CA GLU A 282 -0.92 -2.91 -9.18
C GLU A 282 -2.21 -3.59 -8.70
N ILE A 283 -2.96 -2.94 -7.81
CA ILE A 283 -4.27 -3.41 -7.33
C ILE A 283 -5.23 -3.52 -8.51
N GLY A 284 -5.86 -4.68 -8.65
CA GLY A 284 -6.70 -5.01 -9.81
C GLY A 284 -5.97 -5.84 -10.87
N LYS A 285 -4.63 -5.93 -10.83
CA LYS A 285 -3.88 -6.84 -11.68
C LYS A 285 -3.86 -8.25 -11.08
N ILE A 286 -4.09 -9.24 -11.94
CA ILE A 286 -4.15 -10.66 -11.58
C ILE A 286 -2.89 -11.10 -10.81
N ALA A 287 -1.69 -10.77 -11.30
CA ALA A 287 -0.45 -11.16 -10.65
C ALA A 287 -0.33 -10.62 -9.22
N PHE A 288 -0.78 -9.37 -9.00
CA PHE A 288 -0.79 -8.77 -7.67
C PHE A 288 -1.80 -9.46 -6.75
N SER A 289 -3.03 -9.70 -7.22
CA SER A 289 -4.07 -10.36 -6.42
C SER A 289 -3.64 -11.76 -5.98
N PHE A 290 -3.04 -12.56 -6.86
CA PHE A 290 -2.53 -13.88 -6.49
C PHE A 290 -1.34 -13.78 -5.54
N LYS A 291 -0.38 -12.88 -5.79
CA LYS A 291 0.77 -12.68 -4.89
C LYS A 291 0.29 -12.28 -3.50
N SER A 292 -0.55 -11.26 -3.40
CA SER A 292 -1.09 -10.78 -2.13
C SER A 292 -1.91 -11.88 -1.43
N ALA A 293 -2.79 -12.56 -2.16
CA ALA A 293 -3.64 -13.59 -1.58
C ALA A 293 -2.89 -14.78 -1.01
N PHE A 294 -1.81 -15.25 -1.65
CA PHE A 294 -1.13 -16.47 -1.23
C PHE A 294 0.17 -16.24 -0.45
N VAL A 295 0.74 -15.04 -0.51
CA VAL A 295 1.95 -14.68 0.25
C VAL A 295 1.63 -13.87 1.50
N GLN A 296 0.68 -12.93 1.43
CA GLN A 296 0.38 -12.02 2.54
C GLN A 296 -0.89 -12.42 3.30
N HIS A 297 -1.96 -12.78 2.58
CA HIS A 297 -3.29 -13.02 3.15
C HIS A 297 -3.81 -14.45 2.87
N THR A 298 -2.99 -15.47 3.13
CA THR A 298 -3.22 -16.87 2.70
C THR A 298 -4.59 -17.43 3.08
N LEU A 299 -5.08 -17.18 4.30
CA LEU A 299 -6.40 -17.67 4.72
C LEU A 299 -7.55 -17.07 3.89
N VAL A 300 -7.48 -15.77 3.59
CA VAL A 300 -8.45 -15.09 2.73
C VAL A 300 -8.35 -15.60 1.30
N GLY A 301 -7.13 -15.79 0.79
CA GLY A 301 -6.87 -16.37 -0.52
C GLY A 301 -7.52 -17.75 -0.68
N ILE A 302 -7.39 -18.62 0.33
CA ILE A 302 -8.02 -19.94 0.34
C ILE A 302 -9.56 -19.82 0.35
N LEU A 303 -10.12 -18.94 1.18
CA LEU A 303 -11.56 -18.74 1.27
C LEU A 303 -12.16 -18.29 -0.07
N PHE A 304 -11.56 -17.29 -0.72
CA PHE A 304 -12.03 -16.82 -2.02
C PHE A 304 -11.74 -17.79 -3.15
N THR A 305 -10.71 -18.64 -3.04
CA THR A 305 -10.51 -19.74 -3.98
C THR A 305 -11.70 -20.71 -3.94
N ILE A 306 -12.12 -21.11 -2.74
CA ILE A 306 -13.27 -22.00 -2.56
C ILE A 306 -14.55 -21.34 -3.11
N LEU A 307 -14.77 -20.07 -2.81
CA LEU A 307 -15.94 -19.32 -3.29
C LEU A 307 -15.97 -19.25 -4.83
N CYS A 308 -14.86 -18.89 -5.47
CA CYS A 308 -14.79 -18.74 -6.93
C CYS A 308 -14.94 -20.10 -7.63
N LEU A 309 -14.28 -21.15 -7.12
CA LEU A 309 -14.48 -22.51 -7.61
C LEU A 309 -15.93 -22.97 -7.44
N PHE A 310 -16.58 -22.62 -6.32
CA PHE A 310 -17.98 -22.94 -6.11
C PHE A 310 -18.88 -22.24 -7.14
N ILE A 311 -18.66 -20.95 -7.41
CA ILE A 311 -19.43 -20.19 -8.42
C ILE A 311 -19.34 -20.87 -9.79
N ASP A 312 -18.13 -21.26 -10.20
CA ASP A 312 -17.94 -21.93 -11.50
C ASP A 312 -18.56 -23.34 -11.47
N TRP A 313 -18.23 -24.17 -10.47
CA TRP A 313 -18.49 -25.60 -10.51
C TRP A 313 -19.80 -26.08 -9.89
N ALA A 314 -20.52 -25.27 -9.10
CA ALA A 314 -21.67 -25.72 -8.31
C ALA A 314 -22.70 -26.50 -9.14
N VAL A 315 -23.04 -26.00 -10.33
CA VAL A 315 -24.05 -26.63 -11.19
C VAL A 315 -23.53 -27.92 -11.82
N VAL A 316 -22.30 -27.92 -12.33
CA VAL A 316 -21.66 -29.13 -12.89
C VAL A 316 -21.57 -30.22 -11.83
N LEU A 317 -21.12 -29.90 -10.62
CA LEU A 317 -21.04 -30.84 -9.51
C LEU A 317 -22.43 -31.38 -9.15
N SER A 318 -23.45 -30.52 -9.09
CA SER A 318 -24.82 -30.95 -8.83
C SER A 318 -25.30 -31.99 -9.87
N LEU A 319 -24.99 -31.76 -11.15
CA LEU A 319 -25.36 -32.69 -12.23
C LEU A 319 -24.64 -34.03 -12.10
N LEU A 320 -23.37 -34.01 -11.71
CA LEU A 320 -22.59 -35.23 -11.51
C LEU A 320 -23.11 -36.06 -10.32
N VAL A 321 -23.55 -35.40 -9.24
CA VAL A 321 -24.09 -36.04 -8.03
C VAL A 321 -25.51 -36.55 -8.27
N PHE A 322 -26.44 -35.71 -8.72
CA PHE A 322 -27.86 -36.09 -8.87
C PHE A 322 -28.11 -37.11 -9.98
N PHE A 323 -27.29 -37.09 -11.04
CA PHE A 323 -27.43 -38.01 -12.17
C PHE A 323 -26.27 -39.02 -12.23
N GLY A 324 -25.55 -39.19 -11.11
CA GLY A 324 -24.41 -40.09 -11.01
C GLY A 324 -24.78 -41.55 -10.84
N GLY A 325 -24.75 -42.33 -11.92
CA GLY A 325 -24.93 -43.78 -11.83
C GLY A 325 -24.67 -44.55 -13.12
N ARG A 326 -23.69 -45.49 -13.05
CA ARG A 326 -23.29 -46.53 -14.03
C ARG A 326 -23.32 -46.06 -15.49
N GLU A 327 -22.22 -45.45 -15.92
CA GLU A 327 -21.94 -45.20 -17.34
C GLU A 327 -21.91 -46.51 -18.12
N LYS A 328 -22.48 -46.52 -19.32
CA LYS A 328 -22.28 -47.61 -20.27
C LYS A 328 -21.21 -47.15 -21.24
N GLU A 329 -20.07 -47.83 -21.26
CA GLU A 329 -19.08 -47.64 -22.33
C GLU A 329 -19.76 -47.90 -23.68
N THR A 330 -19.76 -46.90 -24.55
CA THR A 330 -20.31 -47.02 -25.90
C THR A 330 -19.37 -47.86 -26.75
N THR A 331 -19.63 -49.17 -26.84
CA THR A 331 -18.87 -50.13 -27.67
C THR A 331 -19.18 -50.06 -29.17
N LYS A 332 -19.79 -48.99 -29.69
CA LYS A 332 -20.02 -48.85 -31.13
C LYS A 332 -19.69 -47.45 -31.64
N PRO A 333 -18.78 -47.32 -32.64
CA PRO A 333 -18.59 -46.06 -33.34
C PRO A 333 -19.89 -45.70 -34.07
N ILE A 334 -20.34 -44.46 -33.87
CA ILE A 334 -21.46 -43.89 -34.61
C ILE A 334 -20.94 -43.61 -36.02
N TYR A 335 -21.22 -44.50 -36.97
CA TYR A 335 -21.04 -44.18 -38.39
C TYR A 335 -22.01 -43.05 -38.74
N SER A 336 -21.48 -41.86 -39.01
CA SER A 336 -22.22 -40.81 -39.69
C SER A 336 -22.57 -41.35 -41.08
N GLY A 337 -23.83 -41.72 -41.28
CA GLY A 337 -24.33 -42.15 -42.58
C GLY A 337 -24.11 -41.05 -43.62
N HIS A 338 -23.04 -41.19 -44.39
CA HIS A 338 -22.93 -40.69 -45.75
C HIS A 338 -22.59 -41.92 -46.60
N SER A 339 -23.64 -42.61 -47.05
CA SER A 339 -23.54 -43.46 -48.22
C SER A 339 -23.74 -42.56 -49.44
N MET A 340 -22.76 -42.54 -50.35
CA MET A 340 -22.93 -42.04 -51.72
C MET A 340 -24.06 -42.77 -52.44
#